data_AF-A0A7X3L2G3-F1
#
_entry.id   AF-A0A7X3L2G3-F1
#
_cell.length_a   1.000
_cell.length_b   1.000
_cell.length_c   1.000
_cell.angle_alpha   90.00
_cell.angle_beta   90.00
_cell.angle_gamma   90.00
#
_symmetry.space_group_name_H-M   'P 1'
#
loop_
_entity.id
_entity.type
_entity.pdbx_description
1 polymer ?
#
loop_
_entity_poly.entity_id
_entity_poly.type
_entity_poly.pdbx_seq_one_letter_code
_entity_poly.pdbx_strand_id
1 'polypeptide(L)' 'MERVTAYRGFDIHVDIQRVEKDLFNVWFQVEGPMTLPGVAAFGKRVKVFGGPYTMRWAYLVAELAGRAAIDVIFGSDDD' A
#
# COMPACT_ATOMS: atom_id res chain seq x y z
N MET A 1 4.14 -12.32 2.57
CA MET A 1 4.24 -12.15 4.05
C MET A 1 3.59 -10.84 4.36
N GLU A 2 2.46 -10.87 5.05
CA GLU A 2 1.53 -9.75 5.11
C GLU A 2 1.83 -8.86 6.32
N ARG A 3 1.87 -7.55 6.11
CA ARG A 3 1.93 -6.53 7.17
C ARG A 3 0.77 -5.59 6.99
N VAL A 4 0.03 -5.32 8.07
CA VAL A 4 -1.08 -4.37 8.06
C VAL A 4 -0.70 -3.15 8.89
N THR A 5 -0.98 -1.96 8.37
CA THR A 5 -0.77 -0.69 9.07
C THR A 5 -2.00 0.19 8.93
N ALA A 6 -2.49 0.73 10.05
CA ALA A 6 -3.61 1.66 10.04
C ALA A 6 -3.16 3.09 9.70
N TYR A 7 -3.95 3.80 8.91
CA TYR A 7 -3.76 5.21 8.56
C TYR A 7 -5.11 5.89 8.32
N ARG A 8 -5.43 6.94 9.09
CA ARG A 8 -6.68 7.73 8.98
C ARG A 8 -7.98 6.90 8.96
N GLY A 9 -8.00 5.81 9.74
CA GLY A 9 -9.17 4.91 9.82
C GLY A 9 -9.25 3.87 8.69
N PHE A 10 -8.25 3.80 7.82
CA PHE A 10 -8.08 2.78 6.79
C PHE A 10 -6.95 1.82 7.16
N ASP A 11 -7.08 0.57 6.75
CA ASP A 11 -6.04 -0.44 6.84
C ASP A 11 -5.29 -0.55 5.51
N ILE A 12 -3.96 -0.47 5.59
CA ILE A 12 -3.07 -0.68 4.45
C ILE A 12 -2.43 -2.06 4.62
N HIS A 13 -2.84 -2.98 3.76
CA HIS A 13 -2.28 -4.32 3.66
C HIS A 13 -1.11 -4.31 2.70
N VAL A 14 0.06 -4.76 3.16
CA VAL A 14 1.26 -4.90 2.35
C VAL A 14 1.57 -6.37 2.17
N ASP A 15 1.66 -6.82 0.92
CA ASP A 15 2.14 -8.16 0.60
C ASP A 15 3.38 -8.13 -0.28
N ILE A 16 4.38 -8.89 0.15
CA ILE A 16 5.66 -9.07 -0.53
C ILE A 16 5.79 -10.49 -1.08
N GLN A 17 6.30 -10.59 -2.31
CA GLN A 17 6.65 -11.84 -2.97
C GLN A 17 8.14 -11.86 -3.27
N ARG A 18 8.85 -12.86 -2.74
CA ARG A 18 10.28 -13.04 -3.02
C ARG A 18 10.47 -13.39 -4.50
N VAL A 19 11.39 -12.68 -5.16
CA VAL A 19 11.82 -12.95 -6.54
C VAL A 19 13.20 -13.60 -6.53
N GLU A 20 14.12 -13.06 -5.72
CA GLU A 20 15.49 -13.57 -5.53
C GLU A 20 15.91 -13.47 -4.06
N LYS A 21 17.16 -13.83 -3.76
CA LYS A 21 17.71 -13.65 -2.41
C LYS A 21 17.59 -12.17 -2.02
N ASP A 22 16.83 -11.94 -0.97
CA ASP A 22 16.57 -10.62 -0.38
C ASP A 22 15.93 -9.57 -1.30
N LEU A 23 15.36 -9.97 -2.45
CA LEU A 23 14.65 -9.10 -3.38
C LEU A 23 13.19 -9.51 -3.54
N PHE A 24 12.28 -8.53 -3.45
CA PHE A 24 10.83 -8.74 -3.37
C PHE A 24 10.06 -7.81 -4.29
N ASN A 25 9.11 -8.35 -5.04
CA ASN A 25 8.01 -7.55 -5.57
C ASN A 25 7.06 -7.22 -4.42
N VAL A 26 6.44 -6.05 -4.45
CA VAL A 26 5.52 -5.64 -3.39
C VAL A 26 4.22 -5.06 -3.95
N TRP A 27 3.15 -5.28 -3.21
CA TRP A 27 1.82 -4.76 -3.46
C TRP A 27 1.27 -4.15 -2.18
N PHE A 28 0.37 -3.20 -2.34
CA PHE A 28 -0.48 -2.71 -1.26
C PHE A 28 -1.96 -2.85 -1.62
N GLN A 29 -2.81 -2.86 -0.60
CA GLN A 29 -4.26 -2.80 -0.72
C GLN A 29 -4.78 -1.93 0.41
N VAL A 30 -5.76 -1.07 0.10
CA VAL A 30 -6.41 -0.23 1.11
C VAL A 30 -7.79 -0.78 1.39
N GLU A 31 -8.09 -1.00 2.67
CA GLU A 31 -9.40 -1.37 3.19
C GLU A 31 -9.86 -0.33 4.21
N GLY A 32 -11.16 -0.16 4.40
CA GLY A 32 -11.67 0.80 5.36
C GLY A 32 -13.19 0.91 5.37
N PRO A 33 -13.73 1.78 6.24
CA PRO A 33 -15.15 1.85 6.53
C PRO A 33 -16.00 2.33 5.35
N MET A 34 -15.36 2.92 4.33
CA MET A 34 -16.02 3.35 3.11
C MET A 34 -15.18 3.03 1.87
N THR A 35 -15.83 2.46 0.87
CA THR A 35 -15.25 2.23 -0.46
C THR A 35 -15.77 3.30 -1.40
N LEU A 36 -14.88 4.10 -1.98
CA LEU A 36 -15.28 5.06 -3.01
C LEU A 36 -15.29 4.36 -4.38
N PRO A 37 -16.46 4.28 -5.06
CA PRO A 37 -16.54 3.71 -6.40
C PRO A 37 -15.64 4.49 -7.36
N GLY A 38 -14.81 3.78 -8.13
CA GLY A 38 -13.93 4.38 -9.14
C GLY A 38 -12.48 4.58 -8.72
N VAL A 39 -12.12 4.40 -7.44
CA VAL A 39 -10.71 4.40 -7.01
C VAL A 39 -10.17 2.98 -6.98
N ALA A 40 -9.20 2.70 -7.87
CA ALA A 40 -8.62 1.36 -8.04
C ALA A 40 -7.85 0.81 -6.83
N ALA A 41 -7.57 1.62 -5.81
CA ALA A 41 -6.80 1.23 -4.62
C ALA A 41 -7.64 0.58 -3.51
N PHE A 42 -8.97 0.77 -3.51
CA PHE A 42 -9.85 0.18 -2.49
C PHE A 42 -10.21 -1.27 -2.82
N GLY A 43 -9.94 -2.18 -1.89
CA GLY A 43 -10.28 -3.60 -1.99
C GLY A 43 -9.57 -4.36 -3.13
N LYS A 44 -8.69 -3.70 -3.88
CA LYS A 44 -7.88 -4.30 -4.93
C LYS A 44 -6.41 -4.14 -4.57
N ARG A 45 -5.69 -5.22 -4.81
CA ARG A 45 -4.24 -5.28 -4.63
C ARG A 45 -3.52 -4.57 -5.78
N VAL A 46 -2.82 -3.49 -5.47
CA VAL A 46 -2.06 -2.66 -6.42
C VAL A 46 -0.59 -3.01 -6.34
N LYS A 47 0.04 -3.31 -7.49
CA LYS A 47 1.48 -3.58 -7.56
C LYS A 47 2.25 -2.26 -7.48
N VAL A 48 3.25 -2.20 -6.61
CA VAL A 48 4.17 -1.07 -6.57
C VAL A 48 5.21 -1.23 -7.67
N PHE A 49 5.35 -0.22 -8.51
CA PHE A 49 6.34 -0.17 -9.60
C PHE A 49 7.73 0.18 -9.10
N GLY A 50 8.78 -0.17 -9.86
CA GLY A 50 10.17 0.20 -9.56
C GLY A 50 10.96 -0.82 -8.71
N GLY A 51 10.36 -1.96 -8.38
CA GLY A 51 11.04 -3.09 -7.73
C GLY A 51 11.77 -4.02 -8.72
N PRO A 52 12.28 -5.17 -8.22
CA PRO A 52 12.12 -5.67 -6.86
C PRO A 52 12.96 -4.90 -5.82
N TYR A 53 12.48 -4.86 -4.59
CA TYR A 53 13.09 -4.13 -3.46
C TYR A 53 13.69 -5.06 -2.43
N THR A 54 14.63 -4.57 -1.62
CA THR A 54 14.99 -5.27 -0.38
C THR A 54 13.84 -5.26 0.62
N MET A 55 13.77 -6.23 1.53
CA MET A 55 12.61 -6.43 2.41
C MET A 55 12.17 -5.15 3.16
N ARG A 56 13.11 -4.39 3.75
CA ARG A 56 12.78 -3.13 4.46
C ARG A 56 12.19 -2.08 3.52
N TRP A 57 12.75 -1.93 2.32
CA TRP A 57 12.25 -1.00 1.31
C TRP A 57 10.90 -1.44 0.75
N ALA A 58 10.69 -2.74 0.53
CA ALA A 58 9.42 -3.28 0.07
C ALA A 58 8.29 -2.88 1.03
N TYR A 59 8.47 -3.08 2.33
CA TYR A 59 7.47 -2.66 3.32
C TYR A 59 7.27 -1.15 3.37
N LEU A 60 8.36 -0.36 3.38
CA LEU A 60 8.27 1.09 3.48
C LEU A 60 7.57 1.72 2.28
N VAL A 61 7.97 1.37 1.05
CA VAL A 61 7.44 2.01 -0.17
C VAL A 61 5.96 1.65 -0.35
N ALA A 62 5.56 0.42 -0.04
CA ALA A 62 4.16 0.01 -0.12
C ALA A 62 3.27 0.71 0.92
N GLU A 63 3.78 0.86 2.16
CA GLU A 63 3.09 1.61 3.20
C GLU A 63 2.90 3.08 2.79
N LEU A 64 3.96 3.74 2.29
CA LEU A 64 3.89 5.12 1.82
C LEU A 64 2.97 5.29 0.61
N ALA A 65 2.99 4.36 -0.34
CA ALA A 65 2.09 4.37 -1.49
C ALA A 65 0.62 4.25 -1.07
N GLY A 66 0.32 3.40 -0.09
CA GLY A 66 -1.02 3.26 0.48
C GLY A 66 -1.50 4.54 1.16
N ARG A 67 -0.65 5.18 1.97
CA ARG A 67 -0.97 6.47 2.63
C ARG A 67 -1.21 7.58 1.61
N ALA A 68 -0.32 7.73 0.63
CA ALA A 68 -0.47 8.71 -0.43
C ALA A 68 -1.75 8.49 -1.25
N ALA A 69 -2.14 7.24 -1.50
CA ALA A 69 -3.41 6.94 -2.16
C ALA A 69 -4.61 7.41 -1.33
N ILE A 70 -4.60 7.20 -0.01
CA ILE A 70 -5.65 7.69 0.91
C ILE A 70 -5.71 9.22 0.88
N ASP A 71 -4.56 9.90 0.96
CA ASP A 71 -4.50 11.37 0.99
C ASP A 71 -4.94 12.01 -0.33
N VAL A 72 -4.61 11.42 -1.48
CA VAL A 72 -5.07 11.91 -2.80
C VAL A 72 -6.60 11.87 -2.91
N ILE A 73 -7.25 10.91 -2.25
CA ILE A 73 -8.70 10.71 -2.35
C ILE A 73 -9.46 11.61 -1.37
N PHE A 74 -8.95 11.77 -0.14
CA PHE A 74 -9.65 12.48 0.93
C PHE A 74 -9.09 13.87 1.24
N GLY A 75 -8.04 14.29 0.54
CA GLY A 75 -7.25 15.46 0.90
C GLY A 75 -6.33 15.14 2.08
N SER A 76 -5.16 15.79 2.14
CA SER A 76 -4.34 15.78 3.35
C SER A 76 -5.02 16.58 4.45
N ASP A 77 -4.93 16.15 5.71
CA ASP A 77 -5.38 16.94 6.87
C ASP A 77 -4.53 18.23 7.10
N ASP A 78 -3.58 18.52 6.20
CA ASP A 78 -2.57 19.57 6.33
C ASP A 78 -2.91 20.88 5.55
N ASP A 79 -4.18 21.11 5.18
CA ASP A 79 -4.66 22.40 4.60
C ASP A 79 -5.40 23.29 5.63
#